data_AF-A0A9D4K3G2-F1
#
_entry.id   AF-A0A9D4K3G2-F1
#
_cell.length_a   1.000
_cell.length_b   1.000
_cell.length_c   1.000
_cell.angle_alpha   90.00
_cell.angle_beta   90.00
_cell.angle_gamma   90.00
#
_symmetry.space_group_name_H-M   'P 1'
#
loop_
_entity.id
_entity.type
_entity.pdbx_description
1 polymer ?
#
loop_
_entity_poly.entity_id
_entity_poly.type
_entity_poly.pdbx_seq_one_letter_code
_entity_poly.pdbx_strand_id
1 'polypeptide(L)'
;MQNSQIINQIQLSEADLECISQKIHALFKSDLEDMVRSVVQAFIPQVITGINASLNDRIESLTQENKHLKNQVAELLCQADRAEQYSRRNCLRITGIPEARDEDTQWRI
;
A
#
# COMPACT_ATOMS: atom_id res chain seq x y z
N MET A 1 -20.16 19.34 82.74
CA MET A 1 -19.66 18.66 81.52
C MET A 1 -20.61 19.00 80.39
N GLN A 2 -20.15 19.71 79.36
CA GLN A 2 -20.71 19.60 78.01
C GLN A 2 -19.76 20.32 77.06
N ASN A 3 -18.91 19.52 76.41
CA ASN A 3 -18.05 19.91 75.30
C ASN A 3 -18.95 20.41 74.16
N SER A 4 -19.05 21.72 74.01
CA SER A 4 -19.60 22.35 72.82
C SER A 4 -18.68 21.99 71.66
N GLN A 5 -19.11 21.04 70.83
CA GLN A 5 -18.42 20.66 69.60
C GLN A 5 -18.31 21.90 68.71
N ILE A 6 -17.11 22.44 68.59
CA ILE A 6 -16.74 23.38 67.53
C ILE A 6 -16.74 22.57 66.24
N ILE A 7 -17.90 22.51 65.57
CA ILE A 7 -17.97 22.07 64.19
C ILE A 7 -17.44 23.25 63.37
N ASN A 8 -16.15 23.22 63.03
CA ASN A 8 -15.59 24.10 62.02
C ASN A 8 -16.23 23.74 60.67
N GLN A 9 -17.37 24.36 60.35
CA GLN A 9 -17.90 24.38 59.00
C GLN A 9 -16.94 25.22 58.15
N ILE A 10 -16.15 24.56 57.31
CA ILE A 10 -15.37 25.22 56.27
C ILE A 10 -16.41 25.83 55.31
N GLN A 11 -16.64 27.14 55.41
CA GLN A 11 -17.38 27.87 54.39
C GLN A 11 -16.43 28.15 53.24
N LEU A 12 -16.50 27.33 52.19
CA LEU A 12 -15.85 27.62 50.92
C LEU A 12 -16.53 28.82 50.28
N SER A 13 -15.76 29.82 49.88
CA SER A 13 -16.30 30.94 49.12
C SER A 13 -16.63 30.49 47.69
N GLU A 14 -17.50 31.24 47.01
CA GLU A 14 -17.82 31.00 45.59
C GLU A 14 -16.58 31.05 44.69
N ALA A 15 -15.61 31.90 45.04
CA ALA A 15 -14.31 31.98 44.36
C ALA A 15 -13.46 30.70 44.54
N ASP A 16 -13.54 30.03 45.70
CA ASP A 16 -12.84 28.77 45.93
C ASP A 16 -13.43 27.64 45.07
N LEU A 17 -14.77 27.61 44.95
CA LEU A 17 -15.49 26.67 44.08
C LEU A 17 -15.14 26.89 42.61
N GLU A 18 -15.07 28.13 42.16
CA GLU A 18 -14.69 28.48 40.78
C GLU A 18 -13.23 28.11 40.49
N CYS A 19 -12.32 28.36 41.42
CA CYS A 19 -10.91 27.97 41.33
C CYS A 19 -10.72 26.45 41.24
N ILE A 20 -11.45 25.69 42.06
CA ILE A 20 -11.44 24.22 42.02
C ILE A 20 -11.97 23.72 40.67
N SER A 21 -13.08 24.28 40.18
CA SER A 21 -13.66 23.93 38.88
C SER A 21 -12.66 24.15 37.73
N GLN A 22 -11.99 25.31 37.70
CA GLN A 22 -10.98 25.61 36.69
C GLN A 22 -9.78 24.66 36.77
N LYS A 23 -9.29 24.35 37.97
CA LYS A 23 -8.20 23.38 38.15
C LYS A 23 -8.57 21.99 37.69
N ILE A 24 -9.78 21.52 38.02
CA ILE A 24 -10.29 20.23 37.56
C ILE A 24 -10.35 20.21 36.03
N HIS A 25 -10.89 21.26 35.41
CA HIS A 25 -10.94 21.37 33.94
C HIS A 25 -9.56 21.34 33.29
N ALA A 26 -8.59 22.08 33.85
CA ALA A 26 -7.23 22.12 33.33
C ALA A 26 -6.53 20.75 33.44
N LEU A 27 -6.69 20.07 34.58
CA LEU A 27 -6.15 18.72 34.79
C LEU A 27 -6.75 17.72 33.81
N PHE A 28 -8.08 17.66 33.70
CA PHE A 28 -8.74 16.75 32.77
C PHE A 28 -8.35 17.00 31.31
N LYS A 29 -8.21 18.27 30.92
CA LYS A 29 -7.76 18.62 29.57
C LYS A 29 -6.34 18.11 29.31
N SER A 30 -5.42 18.32 30.24
CA SER A 30 -4.03 17.85 30.14
C SER A 30 -3.98 16.32 30.04
N ASP A 31 -4.70 15.62 30.92
CA ASP A 31 -4.71 14.15 30.95
C ASP A 31 -5.27 13.56 29.64
N LEU A 32 -6.31 14.19 29.07
CA LEU A 32 -6.84 13.81 27.76
C LEU A 32 -5.84 14.04 26.64
N GLU A 33 -5.15 15.18 26.63
CA GLU A 33 -4.12 15.48 25.62
C GLU A 33 -2.97 14.47 25.68
N ASP A 34 -2.51 14.09 26.88
CA ASP A 34 -1.45 13.11 27.07
C ASP A 34 -1.89 11.70 26.68
N MET A 35 -3.13 11.32 27.02
CA MET A 35 -3.69 10.02 26.64
C MET A 35 -3.80 9.90 25.12
N VAL A 36 -4.35 10.90 24.44
CA VAL A 36 -4.47 10.91 22.98
C VAL A 36 -3.09 10.88 22.33
N ARG A 37 -2.14 11.69 22.82
CA ARG A 37 -0.76 11.71 22.32
C ARG A 37 -0.11 10.34 22.43
N SER A 38 -0.24 9.69 23.58
CA SER A 38 0.31 8.35 23.84
C SER A 38 -0.28 7.31 22.88
N VAL A 39 -1.61 7.27 22.73
CA VAL A 39 -2.29 6.34 21.81
C VAL A 39 -1.83 6.57 20.37
N VAL A 40 -1.80 7.82 19.92
CA VAL A 40 -1.40 8.16 18.54
C VAL A 40 0.06 7.80 18.29
N GLN A 41 0.97 8.12 19.22
CA GLN A 41 2.39 7.76 19.11
C GLN A 41 2.63 6.26 19.12
N ALA A 42 1.81 5.48 19.82
CA ALA A 42 1.95 4.02 19.83
C ALA A 42 1.39 3.36 18.56
N PHE A 43 0.23 3.82 18.07
CA PHE A 43 -0.49 3.15 16.98
C PHE A 43 0.04 3.53 15.59
N ILE A 44 0.38 4.80 15.34
CA ILE A 44 0.82 5.24 14.01
C ILE A 44 2.04 4.43 13.52
N PRO A 45 3.10 4.23 14.32
CA PRO A 45 4.24 3.44 13.88
C PRO A 45 3.86 2.00 13.53
N GLN A 46 2.99 1.36 14.33
CA GLN A 46 2.54 0.00 14.06
C GLN A 46 1.80 -0.12 12.73
N VAL A 47 0.91 0.83 12.45
CA VAL A 47 0.18 0.89 11.18
C VAL A 47 1.14 1.10 10.02
N ILE A 48 2.10 2.02 10.14
CA ILE A 48 3.11 2.27 9.10
C ILE A 48 3.94 1.01 8.85
N THR A 49 4.42 0.34 9.90
CA THR A 49 5.22 -0.89 9.76
C THR A 49 4.42 -2.00 9.10
N GLY A 50 3.16 -2.20 9.50
CA GLY A 50 2.28 -3.21 8.90
C GLY A 50 2.00 -2.95 7.42
N ILE A 51 1.68 -1.70 7.06
CA ILE A 51 1.45 -1.29 5.67
C ILE A 51 2.72 -1.48 4.85
N ASN A 52 3.88 -1.03 5.34
CA ASN A 52 5.14 -1.15 4.62
C ASN A 52 5.55 -2.60 4.42
N ALA A 53 5.39 -3.47 5.41
CA ALA A 53 5.66 -4.89 5.27
C ALA A 53 4.77 -5.51 4.18
N SER A 54 3.44 -5.27 4.26
CA SER A 54 2.50 -5.79 3.27
C SER A 54 2.76 -5.27 1.85
N LEU A 55 3.14 -3.99 1.70
CA LEU A 55 3.48 -3.42 0.40
C LEU A 55 4.78 -4.01 -0.15
N ASN A 56 5.80 -4.19 0.69
CA ASN A 56 7.07 -4.78 0.28
C ASN A 56 6.90 -6.23 -0.17
N ASP A 57 6.14 -7.04 0.58
CA ASP A 57 5.83 -8.42 0.19
C ASP A 57 5.12 -8.48 -1.18
N ARG A 58 4.20 -7.54 -1.42
CA ARG A 58 3.47 -7.47 -2.69
C ARG A 58 4.38 -7.03 -3.84
N ILE A 59 5.26 -6.06 -3.60
CA ILE A 59 6.25 -5.60 -4.57
C ILE A 59 7.20 -6.75 -4.94
N GLU A 60 7.67 -7.50 -3.96
CA GLU A 60 8.57 -8.63 -4.20
C GLU A 60 7.88 -9.72 -5.03
N SER A 61 6.66 -10.11 -4.65
CA SER A 61 5.86 -11.08 -5.38
C SER A 61 5.64 -10.66 -6.84
N LEU A 62 5.23 -9.41 -7.07
CA LEU A 62 5.03 -8.87 -8.42
C LEU A 62 6.34 -8.81 -9.22
N THR A 63 7.45 -8.49 -8.56
CA THR A 63 8.77 -8.44 -9.21
C THR A 63 9.21 -9.83 -9.68
N GLN A 64 8.99 -10.86 -8.85
CA GLN A 64 9.29 -12.24 -9.20
C GLN A 64 8.40 -12.72 -10.37
N GLU A 65 7.11 -12.45 -10.31
CA GLU A 65 6.18 -12.79 -11.39
C GLU A 65 6.54 -12.10 -12.71
N ASN A 66 6.86 -10.80 -12.67
CA ASN A 66 7.26 -10.05 -13.85
C ASN A 66 8.53 -10.63 -14.49
N LYS A 67 9.52 -11.01 -13.65
CA LYS A 67 10.74 -11.68 -14.11
C LYS A 67 10.42 -13.03 -14.76
N HIS A 68 9.54 -13.81 -14.15
CA HIS A 68 9.13 -15.11 -14.67
C HIS A 68 8.45 -14.97 -16.04
N LEU A 69 7.48 -14.06 -16.16
CA LEU A 69 6.76 -13.81 -17.41
C LEU A 69 7.69 -13.30 -18.52
N LYS A 70 8.62 -12.40 -18.20
CA LYS A 70 9.64 -11.94 -19.17
C LYS A 70 10.49 -13.09 -19.71
N ASN A 71 10.88 -14.03 -18.85
CA ASN A 71 11.64 -15.20 -19.27
C ASN A 71 10.81 -16.11 -20.17
N GLN A 72 9.54 -16.36 -19.83
CA GLN A 72 8.64 -17.14 -20.68
C GLN A 72 8.44 -16.50 -22.06
N VAL A 73 8.22 -15.19 -22.10
CA VAL A 73 8.08 -14.45 -23.37
C VAL A 73 9.34 -14.57 -24.21
N ALA A 74 10.52 -14.42 -23.62
CA ALA A 74 11.78 -14.57 -24.32
C ALA A 74 11.96 -15.99 -24.89
N GLU A 75 11.61 -17.01 -24.11
CA GLU A 75 11.66 -18.40 -24.56
C GLU A 75 10.70 -18.66 -25.72
N LEU A 76 9.45 -18.24 -25.59
CA LEU A 76 8.42 -18.40 -26.63
C LEU A 76 8.79 -17.69 -27.92
N LEU A 77 9.36 -16.48 -27.85
CA LEU A 77 9.86 -15.77 -29.03
C LEU A 77 10.98 -16.57 -29.73
N CYS A 78 11.90 -17.13 -28.95
CA CYS A 78 12.97 -17.97 -29.48
C CYS A 78 12.43 -19.25 -30.15
N GLN A 79 11.41 -19.86 -29.56
CA GLN A 79 10.74 -21.02 -30.14
C GLN A 79 9.98 -20.67 -31.44
N ALA A 80 9.29 -19.53 -31.46
CA ALA A 80 8.56 -19.05 -32.63
C ALA A 80 9.51 -18.76 -33.81
N ASP A 81 10.62 -18.06 -33.56
CA ASP A 81 11.65 -17.79 -34.58
C ASP A 81 12.24 -19.09 -35.15
N ARG A 82 12.58 -20.07 -34.28
CA ARG A 82 13.04 -21.39 -34.72
C ARG A 82 12.00 -22.11 -35.58
N ALA A 83 10.73 -22.06 -35.19
CA ALA A 83 9.65 -22.68 -35.95
C ALA A 83 9.47 -22.00 -37.32
N GLU A 84 9.55 -20.67 -37.39
CA GLU A 84 9.48 -19.90 -38.63
C GLU A 84 10.66 -20.23 -39.56
N GLN A 85 11.88 -20.27 -39.03
CA GLN A 85 13.08 -20.66 -39.78
C GLN A 85 12.97 -22.09 -40.31
N TYR A 86 12.50 -23.02 -39.48
CA TYR A 86 12.30 -24.40 -39.90
C TYR A 86 11.24 -24.51 -41.00
N SER A 87 10.13 -23.78 -40.87
CA SER A 87 9.07 -23.74 -41.88
C SER A 87 9.57 -23.23 -43.24
N ARG A 88 10.55 -22.32 -43.26
CA ARG A 88 11.10 -21.73 -44.49
C ARG A 88 12.37 -22.43 -44.99
N ARG A 89 12.80 -23.53 -44.37
CA ARG A 89 14.08 -24.20 -44.66
C ARG A 89 14.27 -24.57 -46.13
N ASN A 90 13.18 -24.88 -46.84
CA ASN A 90 13.21 -25.24 -48.26
C ASN A 90 12.55 -24.18 -49.16
N CYS A 91 12.38 -22.95 -48.68
CA CYS A 91 11.79 -21.86 -49.43
C CYS A 91 12.87 -20.91 -49.94
N LEU A 92 12.77 -20.49 -51.21
CA LEU A 92 13.58 -19.41 -51.77
C LEU A 92 12.67 -18.20 -52.00
N ARG A 93 13.03 -17.05 -51.44
CA ARG A 93 12.34 -15.80 -51.73
C ARG A 93 12.97 -15.16 -52.96
N ILE A 94 12.21 -15.08 -54.05
CA ILE A 94 12.60 -14.39 -55.28
C ILE A 94 11.84 -13.06 -55.33
N THR A 95 12.56 -11.97 -55.63
CA THR A 95 12.01 -10.61 -55.68
C THR A 95 12.40 -9.93 -56.98
N GLY A 96 11.56 -9.04 -57.49
CA GLY A 96 11.88 -8.25 -58.70
C GLY A 96 11.61 -8.98 -60.01
N ILE A 97 10.86 -10.08 -59.98
CA ILE A 97 10.30 -10.69 -61.19
C ILE A 97 8.98 -9.99 -61.51
N PRO A 98 8.81 -9.44 -62.73
CA PRO A 98 7.55 -8.84 -63.14
C PRO A 98 6.47 -9.91 -63.28
N GLU A 99 5.30 -9.65 -62.72
CA GLU A 99 4.13 -10.55 -62.79
C GLU A 99 3.58 -10.62 -64.23
N ALA A 100 3.13 -11.80 -64.64
CA ALA A 100 2.47 -11.99 -65.93
C ALA A 100 0.95 -12.11 -65.76
N ARG A 101 0.17 -11.61 -66.74
CA ARG A 101 -1.30 -11.48 -66.64
C ARG A 101 -2.05 -12.80 -66.39
N ASP A 102 -1.47 -13.93 -66.76
CA ASP A 102 -2.09 -15.25 -66.68
C ASP A 102 -1.42 -16.15 -65.61
N GLU A 103 -0.66 -15.58 -64.67
CA GLU A 103 -0.10 -16.33 -63.54
C GLU A 103 -1.18 -16.72 -62.52
N ASP A 104 -1.19 -18.00 -62.14
CA ASP A 104 -2.04 -18.48 -61.05
C ASP A 104 -1.44 -18.07 -59.70
N THR A 105 -1.93 -16.93 -59.20
CA THR A 105 -1.54 -16.35 -57.92
C THR A 105 -2.49 -16.72 -56.78
N GLN A 106 -3.51 -17.56 -57.03
CA GLN A 106 -4.51 -17.92 -56.02
C GLN A 106 -4.08 -19.14 -55.19
N TRP A 107 -3.03 -18.99 -54.38
CA TRP A 107 -2.75 -19.93 -53.30
C TRP A 107 -3.04 -19.23 -51.96
N ARG A 108 -4.15 -19.61 -51.31
CA ARG A 108 -4.56 -19.09 -50.00
C ARG A 108 -4.89 -20.24 -49.04
N ILE A 109 -4.15 -20.29 -47.92
CA ILE A 109 -4.62 -20.77 -46.61
C ILE A 109 -4.45 -19.58 -45.66
#